data_AF-A0A7J9YZ09-F1
#
_entry.id   AF-A0A7J9YZ09-F1
#
_cell.length_a   1.000
_cell.length_b   1.000
_cell.length_c   1.000
_cell.angle_alpha   90.00
_cell.angle_beta   90.00
_cell.angle_gamma   90.00
#
_symmetry.space_group_name_H-M   'P 1'
#
loop_
_entity.id
_entity.type
_entity.pdbx_description
1 polymer ?
#
loop_
_entity_poly.entity_id
_entity_poly.type
_entity_poly.pdbx_seq_one_letter_code
_entity_poly.pdbx_strand_id
1 'polypeptide(L)'
;VVNLEDMPNVPSRPRRVDPLRVRQLAFGWTAEDVSVLIKPLATKAKEADGSMGSDVPLAVLSDRSPSLFTYFKQRFAQVTNPAIDPIRESIVMSLQASVGPELNLLEESPHHAHQLVMPQPVLQNDELHKLRNVDHYVFDTETLDCTWPLAEGPEGLGRAVERLCAEAAAAVGLGVT
;
A
#
# COMPACT_ATOMS: atom_id res chain seq x y z
N VAL A 1 2.94 -4.46 -22.63
CA VAL A 1 2.99 -4.52 -21.15
C VAL A 1 4.44 -4.47 -20.75
N VAL A 2 4.76 -3.68 -19.73
CA VAL A 2 6.10 -3.60 -19.14
C VAL A 2 6.06 -4.33 -17.81
N ASN A 3 6.94 -5.29 -17.56
CA ASN A 3 7.02 -5.93 -16.26
C ASN A 3 7.98 -5.13 -15.36
N LEU A 4 7.61 -4.95 -14.09
CA LEU A 4 8.46 -4.25 -13.11
C LEU A 4 9.84 -4.91 -12.94
N GLU A 5 9.91 -6.23 -13.10
CA GLU A 5 11.15 -7.00 -12.99
C GLU A 5 12.17 -6.70 -14.11
N ASP A 6 11.65 -6.36 -15.30
CA ASP A 6 12.47 -6.05 -16.48
C ASP A 6 13.04 -4.61 -16.43
N MET A 7 12.56 -3.79 -15.50
CA MET A 7 12.97 -2.39 -15.37
C MET A 7 14.38 -2.27 -14.75
N PRO A 8 15.19 -1.29 -15.20
CA PRO A 8 16.52 -1.08 -14.68
C PRO A 8 16.49 -0.84 -13.17
N ASN A 9 17.43 -1.45 -12.46
CA ASN A 9 17.50 -1.28 -11.01
C ASN A 9 18.03 0.12 -10.66
N VAL A 10 17.21 0.91 -9.97
CA VAL A 10 17.60 2.22 -9.46
C VAL A 10 17.83 2.08 -7.96
N PRO A 11 19.09 2.09 -7.47
CA PRO A 11 19.36 1.86 -6.06
C PRO A 11 18.67 2.91 -5.21
N SER A 12 17.84 2.45 -4.26
CA SER A 12 17.24 3.34 -3.29
C SER A 12 18.33 3.86 -2.34
N ARG A 13 18.58 5.16 -2.34
CA ARG A 13 19.42 5.77 -1.29
C ARG A 13 18.54 5.94 -0.06
N PRO A 14 18.88 5.36 1.10
CA PRO A 14 18.15 5.64 2.32
C PRO A 14 18.28 7.14 2.59
N ARG A 15 17.18 7.89 2.42
CA ARG A 15 17.12 9.28 2.85
C ARG A 15 17.46 9.26 4.34
N ARG A 16 18.33 10.16 4.82
CA ARG A 16 18.60 10.29 6.25
C ARG A 16 17.31 10.79 6.90
N VAL A 17 16.51 9.86 7.40
CA VAL A 17 15.26 10.13 8.12
C VAL A 17 15.53 10.07 9.62
N ASP A 18 14.60 10.62 10.39
CA ASP A 18 14.55 10.48 11.85
C ASP A 18 14.83 9.04 12.32
N PRO A 19 15.39 8.88 13.54
CA PRO A 19 15.67 7.56 14.11
C PRO A 19 14.44 6.65 13.99
N LEU A 20 14.65 5.38 13.61
CA LEU A 20 13.57 4.40 13.40
C LEU A 20 12.54 4.38 14.54
N ARG A 21 13.03 4.43 15.78
CA ARG A 21 12.20 4.42 16.98
C ARG A 21 11.25 5.62 17.07
N VAL A 22 11.66 6.80 16.63
CA VAL A 22 10.81 8.00 16.62
C VAL A 22 9.64 7.80 15.67
N ARG A 23 9.90 7.26 14.47
CA ARG A 23 8.85 6.95 13.49
C ARG A 23 7.91 5.86 13.97
N GLN A 24 8.44 4.80 14.57
CA GLN A 24 7.62 3.75 15.18
C GLN A 24 6.65 4.32 16.21
N LEU A 25 7.14 5.17 17.11
CA LEU A 25 6.29 5.82 18.11
C LEU A 25 5.26 6.76 17.48
N ALA A 26 5.63 7.53 16.46
CA ALA A 26 4.70 8.42 15.75
C ALA A 26 3.52 7.68 15.10
N PHE A 27 3.74 6.45 14.64
CA PHE A 27 2.70 5.58 14.06
C PHE A 27 2.09 4.60 15.07
N GLY A 28 2.39 4.73 16.37
CA GLY A 28 1.79 3.92 17.42
C GLY A 28 2.31 2.47 17.52
N TRP A 29 3.45 2.16 16.91
CA TRP A 29 4.06 0.83 17.03
C TRP A 29 4.55 0.55 18.44
N THR A 30 4.19 -0.61 18.97
CA THR A 30 4.62 -1.09 20.27
C THR A 30 5.74 -2.12 20.16
N ALA A 31 6.41 -2.39 21.28
CA ALA A 31 7.39 -3.48 21.34
C ALA A 31 6.76 -4.86 21.10
N GLU A 32 5.48 -5.02 21.47
CA GLU A 32 4.71 -6.24 21.25
C GLU A 32 4.45 -6.45 19.76
N ASP A 33 4.02 -5.42 19.02
CA ASP A 33 3.81 -5.52 17.57
C ASP A 33 5.08 -6.02 16.86
N VAL A 34 6.24 -5.48 17.24
CA VAL A 34 7.51 -5.87 16.64
C VAL A 34 7.90 -7.31 17.02
N SER A 35 7.75 -7.68 18.29
CA SER A 35 8.19 -8.99 18.78
C SER A 35 7.23 -10.12 18.42
N VAL A 36 5.92 -9.86 18.40
CA VAL A 36 4.86 -10.85 18.21
C VAL A 36 4.45 -10.94 16.74
N LEU A 37 4.36 -9.82 16.01
CA LEU A 37 3.90 -9.83 14.61
C LEU A 37 5.06 -9.77 13.61
N ILE A 38 5.95 -8.79 13.73
CA ILE A 38 7.00 -8.57 12.72
C ILE A 38 8.09 -9.64 12.78
N LYS A 39 8.52 -10.05 13.97
CA LYS A 39 9.60 -11.03 14.12
C LYS A 39 9.26 -12.39 13.49
N PRO A 40 8.07 -13.00 13.67
CA PRO A 40 7.71 -14.23 12.95
C PRO A 40 7.69 -14.06 11.44
N LEU A 41 7.13 -12.94 10.93
CA LEU A 41 7.14 -12.66 9.49
C LEU A 41 8.56 -12.65 8.92
N ALA A 42 9.48 -11.96 9.60
CA ALA A 42 10.87 -11.83 9.17
C ALA A 42 11.71 -13.12 9.30
N THR A 43 11.40 -13.98 10.29
CA THR A 43 12.24 -15.16 10.59
C THR A 43 11.68 -16.47 10.05
N LYS A 44 10.36 -16.56 9.84
CA LYS A 44 9.66 -17.77 9.42
C LYS A 44 8.89 -17.62 8.10
N ALA A 45 8.82 -16.40 7.54
CA ALA A 45 7.99 -16.09 6.36
C ALA A 45 6.51 -16.53 6.54
N LYS A 46 6.02 -16.48 7.78
CA LYS A 46 4.64 -16.80 8.14
C LYS A 46 4.13 -15.76 9.13
N GLU A 47 2.85 -15.42 9.02
CA GLU A 47 2.17 -14.64 10.04
C GLU A 47 2.22 -15.31 11.42
N ALA A 48 2.01 -14.50 12.45
CA ALA A 48 2.00 -14.99 13.82
C ALA A 48 0.72 -15.79 14.10
N ASP A 49 0.87 -17.04 14.55
CA ASP A 49 -0.25 -17.80 15.07
C ASP A 49 -0.58 -17.34 16.50
N GLY A 50 -1.86 -17.12 16.77
CA GLY A 50 -2.39 -16.77 18.09
C GLY A 50 -3.51 -17.69 18.52
N SER A 51 -3.93 -17.58 19.79
CA SER A 51 -5.08 -18.30 20.33
C SER A 51 -5.93 -17.36 21.19
N MET A 52 -7.11 -17.83 21.58
CA MET A 52 -8.15 -17.07 22.28
C MET A 52 -8.81 -15.98 21.42
N GLY A 53 -9.95 -15.47 21.90
CA GLY A 53 -10.63 -14.34 21.26
C GLY A 53 -9.98 -13.00 21.64
N SER A 54 -10.25 -11.97 20.84
CA SER A 54 -9.87 -10.59 21.18
C SER A 54 -10.78 -10.08 22.30
N ASP A 55 -10.21 -9.82 23.48
CA ASP A 55 -10.87 -9.16 24.63
C ASP A 55 -10.69 -7.64 24.62
N VAL A 56 -9.94 -7.11 23.66
CA VAL A 56 -9.71 -5.67 23.45
C VAL A 56 -11.04 -4.97 23.10
N PRO A 57 -11.31 -3.77 23.65
CA PRO A 57 -12.49 -2.99 23.28
C PRO A 57 -12.52 -2.69 21.77
N LEU A 58 -13.72 -2.44 21.25
CA LEU A 58 -13.87 -1.90 19.90
C LEU A 58 -13.06 -0.60 19.77
N ALA A 59 -12.47 -0.35 18.59
CA ALA A 59 -11.60 0.80 18.37
C ALA A 59 -12.23 2.14 18.81
N VAL A 60 -13.53 2.32 18.59
CA VAL A 60 -14.30 3.51 18.99
C VAL A 60 -14.48 3.67 20.51
N LEU A 61 -14.34 2.58 21.27
CA LEU A 61 -14.47 2.53 22.73
C LEU A 61 -13.11 2.42 23.42
N SER A 62 -12.01 2.43 22.67
CA SER A 62 -10.67 2.28 23.23
C SER A 62 -10.21 3.59 23.87
N ASP A 63 -9.67 3.50 25.08
CA ASP A 63 -8.96 4.61 25.74
C ASP A 63 -7.54 4.82 25.18
N ARG A 64 -7.14 4.02 24.18
CA ARG A 64 -5.89 4.16 23.43
C ARG A 64 -6.17 4.87 22.10
N SER A 65 -5.12 5.24 21.38
CA SER A 65 -5.21 5.75 20.00
C SER A 65 -5.00 4.62 19.01
N PRO A 66 -6.02 3.79 18.69
CA PRO A 66 -5.86 2.69 17.75
C PRO A 66 -5.56 3.22 16.35
N SER A 67 -4.87 2.39 15.55
CA SER A 67 -4.65 2.69 14.14
C SER A 67 -5.97 2.76 13.37
N LEU A 68 -5.99 3.58 12.30
CA LEU A 68 -7.13 3.68 11.39
C LEU A 68 -7.57 2.30 10.88
N PHE A 69 -6.62 1.39 10.64
CA PHE A 69 -6.90 0.03 10.15
C PHE A 69 -7.74 -0.80 11.12
N THR A 70 -7.72 -0.52 12.43
CA THR A 70 -8.49 -1.27 13.44
C THR A 70 -10.01 -1.05 13.31
N TYR A 71 -10.42 0.07 12.72
CA TYR A 71 -11.82 0.40 12.44
C TYR A 71 -12.40 -0.41 11.27
N PHE A 72 -11.56 -0.87 10.36
CA PHE A 72 -11.98 -1.68 9.22
C PHE A 72 -12.01 -3.16 9.61
N LYS A 73 -13.14 -3.83 9.37
CA LYS A 73 -13.29 -5.27 9.57
C LYS A 73 -13.34 -5.97 8.21
N GLN A 74 -12.50 -7.00 8.04
CA GLN A 74 -12.50 -7.79 6.82
C GLN A 74 -13.85 -8.49 6.66
N ARG A 75 -14.46 -8.31 5.49
CA ARG A 75 -15.69 -9.01 5.14
C ARG A 75 -15.33 -10.43 4.73
N PHE A 76 -16.20 -11.37 5.06
CA PHE A 76 -16.09 -12.75 4.62
C PHE A 76 -17.45 -13.25 4.13
N ALA A 77 -17.41 -14.20 3.20
CA ALA A 77 -18.61 -14.80 2.66
C ALA A 77 -19.19 -15.83 3.64
N GLN A 78 -20.52 -15.87 3.72
CA GLN A 78 -21.27 -16.89 4.44
C GLN A 78 -22.43 -17.33 3.57
N VAL A 79 -22.58 -18.65 3.39
CA VAL A 79 -23.69 -19.34 2.69
C VAL A 79 -23.80 -19.04 1.18
N THR A 80 -23.81 -17.77 0.81
CA THR A 80 -24.06 -17.24 -0.54
C THR A 80 -22.99 -17.62 -1.56
N ASN A 81 -21.72 -17.66 -1.15
CA ASN A 81 -20.62 -18.16 -1.96
C ASN A 81 -19.55 -18.79 -1.05
N PRO A 82 -18.92 -19.92 -1.46
CA PRO A 82 -17.90 -20.59 -0.66
C PRO A 82 -16.59 -19.78 -0.63
N ALA A 83 -15.85 -19.88 0.48
CA ALA A 83 -14.47 -19.40 0.56
C ALA A 83 -13.53 -20.37 -0.19
N ILE A 84 -12.46 -19.83 -0.78
CA ILE A 84 -11.42 -20.60 -1.49
C ILE A 84 -10.31 -20.95 -0.50
N ASP A 85 -9.73 -22.15 -0.60
CA ASP A 85 -8.54 -22.54 0.17
C ASP A 85 -7.27 -21.91 -0.44
N PRO A 86 -6.65 -20.89 0.20
CA PRO A 86 -5.53 -20.16 -0.39
C PRO A 86 -4.24 -20.98 -0.51
N ILE A 87 -4.17 -22.16 0.13
CA ILE A 87 -3.00 -23.03 0.10
C ILE A 87 -3.20 -24.12 -0.95
N ARG A 88 -4.31 -24.87 -0.85
CA ARG A 88 -4.59 -26.02 -1.73
C ARG A 88 -5.04 -25.61 -3.13
N GLU A 89 -5.70 -24.46 -3.24
CA GLU A 89 -6.24 -23.93 -4.49
C GLU A 89 -5.47 -22.68 -4.96
N SER A 90 -4.21 -22.52 -4.53
CA SER A 90 -3.37 -21.37 -4.87
C SER A 90 -3.21 -21.14 -6.38
N ILE A 91 -3.29 -22.19 -7.21
CA ILE A 91 -3.16 -22.09 -8.68
C ILE A 91 -4.28 -21.28 -9.35
N VAL A 92 -5.46 -21.17 -8.72
CA VAL A 92 -6.58 -20.37 -9.26
C VAL A 92 -6.62 -18.94 -8.69
N MET A 93 -5.65 -18.59 -7.83
CA MET A 93 -5.53 -17.27 -7.23
C MET A 93 -4.33 -16.53 -7.84
N SER A 94 -4.43 -15.20 -7.91
CA SER A 94 -3.33 -14.35 -8.36
C SER A 94 -3.28 -13.06 -7.54
N LEU A 95 -2.07 -12.63 -7.21
CA LEU A 95 -1.79 -11.32 -6.63
C LEU A 95 -1.28 -10.33 -7.69
N GLN A 96 -1.19 -10.75 -8.96
CA GLN A 96 -0.69 -9.90 -10.02
C GLN A 96 -1.51 -8.61 -10.08
N ALA A 97 -0.82 -7.48 -10.09
CA ALA A 97 -1.42 -6.17 -10.20
C ALA A 97 -0.89 -5.47 -11.46
N SER A 98 -1.72 -4.59 -12.03
CA SER A 98 -1.36 -3.74 -13.17
C SER A 98 -1.65 -2.29 -12.82
N VAL A 99 -0.77 -1.39 -13.23
CA VAL A 99 -0.92 0.06 -13.06
C VAL A 99 -0.70 0.75 -14.40
N GLY A 100 -1.58 1.68 -14.74
CA GLY A 100 -1.54 2.45 -15.98
C GLY A 100 -2.94 2.84 -16.45
N PRO A 101 -3.06 3.53 -17.58
CA PRO A 101 -4.33 4.04 -18.07
C PRO A 101 -5.32 2.93 -18.43
N GLU A 102 -6.52 2.99 -17.86
CA GLU A 102 -7.67 2.15 -18.24
C GLU A 102 -8.42 2.80 -19.40
N LEU A 103 -8.37 2.17 -20.58
CA LEU A 103 -9.01 2.66 -21.80
C LEU A 103 -10.39 2.02 -22.01
N ASN A 104 -11.13 2.50 -23.02
CA ASN A 104 -12.48 2.02 -23.35
C ASN A 104 -12.49 0.51 -23.64
N LEU A 105 -13.16 -0.28 -22.80
CA LEU A 105 -13.26 -1.73 -22.90
C LEU A 105 -13.85 -2.22 -24.25
N LEU A 106 -14.67 -1.39 -24.91
CA LEU A 106 -15.37 -1.77 -26.15
C LEU A 106 -14.51 -1.54 -27.40
N GLU A 107 -13.36 -0.87 -27.28
CA GLU A 107 -12.47 -0.57 -28.40
C GLU A 107 -11.21 -1.43 -28.30
N GLU A 108 -10.78 -2.00 -29.43
CA GLU A 108 -9.54 -2.76 -29.49
C GLU A 108 -8.38 -1.84 -29.92
N SER A 109 -7.33 -1.76 -29.10
CA SER A 109 -6.15 -0.96 -29.41
C SER A 109 -4.87 -1.53 -28.76
N PRO A 110 -3.70 -1.44 -29.40
CA PRO A 110 -2.43 -1.78 -28.76
C PRO A 110 -2.14 -0.97 -27.49
N HIS A 111 -2.73 0.22 -27.37
CA HIS A 111 -2.58 1.10 -26.20
C HIS A 111 -3.12 0.47 -24.90
N HIS A 112 -4.04 -0.49 -24.96
CA HIS A 112 -4.48 -1.23 -23.77
C HIS A 112 -3.33 -2.00 -23.11
N ALA A 113 -2.28 -2.35 -23.86
CA ALA A 113 -1.11 -3.03 -23.35
C ALA A 113 -0.09 -2.08 -22.70
N HIS A 114 -0.34 -0.77 -22.66
CA HIS A 114 0.47 0.22 -21.95
C HIS A 114 0.18 0.16 -20.44
N GLN A 115 0.51 -0.98 -19.85
CA GLN A 115 0.30 -1.30 -18.44
C GLN A 115 1.62 -1.75 -17.84
N LEU A 116 1.89 -1.30 -16.63
CA LEU A 116 2.98 -1.76 -15.80
C LEU A 116 2.46 -2.93 -14.95
N VAL A 117 3.03 -4.11 -15.15
CA VAL A 117 2.61 -5.32 -14.43
C VAL A 117 3.62 -5.65 -13.33
N MET A 118 3.08 -5.95 -12.16
CA MET A 118 3.81 -6.42 -10.99
C MET A 118 3.24 -7.77 -10.53
N PRO A 119 4.09 -8.72 -10.08
CA PRO A 119 3.64 -10.04 -9.66
C PRO A 119 2.79 -10.00 -8.38
N GLN A 120 2.95 -8.96 -7.55
CA GLN A 120 2.22 -8.74 -6.30
C GLN A 120 2.17 -7.24 -5.95
N PRO A 121 1.21 -6.80 -5.11
CA PRO A 121 1.08 -5.39 -4.72
C PRO A 121 2.06 -4.96 -3.62
N VAL A 122 2.89 -5.87 -3.10
CA VAL A 122 3.89 -5.58 -2.06
C VAL A 122 5.24 -5.34 -2.71
N LEU A 123 5.77 -4.13 -2.51
CA LEU A 123 7.01 -3.68 -3.13
C LEU A 123 8.09 -3.46 -2.09
N GLN A 124 9.31 -3.87 -2.44
CA GLN A 124 10.52 -3.53 -1.71
C GLN A 124 10.93 -2.07 -1.98
N ASN A 125 11.84 -1.56 -1.16
CA ASN A 125 12.26 -0.15 -1.25
C ASN A 125 12.93 0.19 -2.60
N ASP A 126 13.70 -0.74 -3.16
CA ASP A 126 14.30 -0.61 -4.49
C ASP A 126 13.25 -0.68 -5.60
N GLU A 127 12.30 -1.62 -5.53
CA GLU A 127 11.17 -1.72 -6.48
C GLU A 127 10.32 -0.45 -6.49
N LEU A 128 9.95 0.09 -5.32
CA LEU A 128 9.25 1.37 -5.22
C LEU A 128 10.10 2.53 -5.77
N HIS A 129 11.42 2.48 -5.59
CA HIS A 129 12.31 3.49 -6.14
C HIS A 129 12.44 3.39 -7.66
N LYS A 130 12.36 2.18 -8.25
CA LYS A 130 12.22 2.02 -9.70
C LYS A 130 10.94 2.70 -10.19
N LEU A 131 9.80 2.48 -9.52
CA LEU A 131 8.52 3.13 -9.85
C LEU A 131 8.56 4.67 -9.79
N ARG A 132 9.25 5.22 -8.79
CA ARG A 132 9.36 6.68 -8.64
C ARG A 132 10.28 7.36 -9.64
N ASN A 133 11.14 6.60 -10.31
CA ASN A 133 12.12 7.12 -11.25
C ASN A 133 11.97 6.43 -12.61
N VAL A 134 10.73 6.06 -12.96
CA VAL A 134 10.45 5.47 -14.27
C VAL A 134 10.72 6.53 -15.33
N ASP A 135 11.84 6.37 -16.02
CA ASP A 135 12.15 7.10 -17.25
C ASP A 135 11.80 6.19 -18.43
N HIS A 136 10.50 5.97 -18.62
CA HIS A 136 9.98 5.12 -19.69
C HIS A 136 9.02 5.92 -20.54
N TYR A 137 9.09 5.77 -21.86
CA TYR A 137 8.27 6.52 -22.83
C TYR A 137 6.74 6.33 -22.70
N VAL A 138 6.28 5.46 -21.79
CA VAL A 138 4.88 5.03 -21.64
C VAL A 138 4.27 5.52 -20.32
N PHE A 139 5.10 5.75 -19.30
CA PHE A 139 4.62 6.06 -17.94
C PHE A 139 5.37 7.27 -17.42
N ASP A 140 4.63 8.15 -16.77
CA ASP A 140 5.18 9.31 -16.05
C ASP A 140 4.66 9.26 -14.63
N THR A 141 5.52 9.48 -13.63
CA THR A 141 5.16 9.27 -12.23
C THR A 141 5.39 10.52 -11.40
N GLU A 142 4.46 10.79 -10.50
CA GLU A 142 4.54 11.92 -9.59
C GLU A 142 4.42 11.46 -8.13
N THR A 143 5.29 11.99 -7.27
CA THR A 143 5.23 11.73 -5.82
C THR A 143 4.54 12.89 -5.13
N LEU A 144 3.34 12.64 -4.61
CA LEU A 144 2.57 13.62 -3.86
C LEU A 144 2.85 13.55 -2.36
N ASP A 145 2.87 14.71 -1.70
CA ASP A 145 3.09 14.81 -0.26
C ASP A 145 1.77 14.70 0.52
N CYS A 146 1.58 13.57 1.20
CA CYS A 146 0.42 13.29 2.04
C CYS A 146 0.56 13.79 3.50
N THR A 147 1.57 14.61 3.80
CA THR A 147 1.78 15.19 5.14
C THR A 147 1.21 16.61 5.27
N TRP A 148 1.16 17.13 6.50
CA TRP A 148 0.76 18.52 6.75
C TRP A 148 1.58 19.16 7.87
N PRO A 149 1.67 20.50 7.91
CA PRO A 149 2.48 21.19 8.91
C PRO A 149 1.97 20.94 10.33
N LEU A 150 2.90 20.66 11.25
CA LEU A 150 2.59 20.47 12.68
C LEU A 150 1.85 21.67 13.30
N ALA A 151 2.18 22.89 12.84
CA ALA A 151 1.57 24.13 13.32
C ALA A 151 0.05 24.20 13.06
N GLU A 152 -0.46 23.46 12.09
CA GLU A 152 -1.89 23.41 11.78
C GLU A 152 -2.68 22.42 12.67
N GLY A 153 -1.97 21.60 13.46
CA GLY A 153 -2.57 20.62 14.35
C GLY A 153 -3.48 19.61 13.63
N PRO A 154 -4.39 18.94 14.35
CA PRO A 154 -5.33 17.98 13.76
C PRO A 154 -6.29 18.58 12.73
N GLU A 155 -6.64 19.87 12.87
CA GLU A 155 -7.53 20.56 11.93
C GLU A 155 -6.91 20.73 10.53
N GLY A 156 -5.58 20.63 10.42
CA GLY A 156 -4.88 20.62 9.14
C GLY A 156 -5.16 19.38 8.27
N LEU A 157 -5.60 18.27 8.87
CA LEU A 157 -5.82 17.02 8.13
C LEU A 157 -6.85 17.17 7.00
N GLY A 158 -7.97 17.86 7.27
CA GLY A 158 -9.01 18.07 6.26
C GLY A 158 -8.49 18.82 5.04
N ARG A 159 -7.77 19.93 5.26
CA ARG A 159 -7.14 20.71 4.20
C ARG A 159 -6.06 19.92 3.45
N ALA A 160 -5.30 19.09 4.16
CA ALA A 160 -4.26 18.26 3.55
C ALA A 160 -4.85 17.20 2.61
N VAL A 161 -5.97 16.59 2.99
CA VAL A 161 -6.70 15.64 2.13
C VAL A 161 -7.25 16.35 0.89
N GLU A 162 -7.89 17.51 1.06
CA GLU A 162 -8.40 18.31 -0.07
C GLU A 162 -7.28 18.73 -1.02
N ARG A 163 -6.15 19.21 -0.48
CA ARG A 163 -4.96 19.55 -1.25
C ARG A 163 -4.44 18.34 -2.03
N LEU A 164 -4.29 17.19 -1.36
CA LEU A 164 -3.79 15.95 -1.99
C LEU A 164 -4.69 15.50 -3.14
N CYS A 165 -6.01 15.57 -2.98
CA CYS A 165 -6.97 15.27 -4.05
C CYS A 165 -6.85 16.25 -5.23
N ALA A 166 -6.66 17.54 -4.95
CA ALA A 166 -6.49 18.55 -5.99
C ALA A 166 -5.17 18.39 -6.75
N GLU A 167 -4.06 18.13 -6.04
CA GLU A 167 -2.75 17.85 -6.64
C GLU A 167 -2.81 16.59 -7.51
N ALA A 168 -3.43 15.51 -7.03
CA ALA A 168 -3.61 14.29 -7.81
C ALA A 168 -4.44 14.52 -9.08
N ALA A 169 -5.54 15.27 -8.99
CA ALA A 169 -6.36 15.60 -10.16
C ALA A 169 -5.61 16.47 -11.17
N ALA A 170 -4.80 17.42 -10.70
CA ALA A 170 -3.97 18.26 -11.55
C ALA A 170 -2.87 17.44 -12.25
N ALA A 171 -2.19 16.55 -11.52
CA ALA A 171 -1.18 15.64 -12.06
C ALA A 171 -1.74 14.78 -13.21
N VAL A 172 -2.90 14.14 -12.97
CA VAL A 172 -3.60 13.36 -14.00
C VAL A 172 -4.01 14.25 -15.18
N GLY A 173 -4.47 15.47 -14.92
CA GLY A 173 -4.81 16.45 -15.97
C GLY A 173 -3.61 16.90 -16.82
N LEU A 174 -2.39 16.84 -16.27
CA LEU A 174 -1.13 17.12 -16.98
C LEU A 174 -0.60 15.89 -17.76
N GLY A 175 -1.23 14.73 -17.61
CA GLY A 175 -0.86 13.50 -18.32
C GLY A 175 0.06 12.55 -17.54
N VAL A 176 0.24 12.75 -16.23
CA VAL A 176 0.89 11.77 -15.34
C VAL A 176 0.01 10.52 -15.27
N THR A 177 0.60 9.32 -15.38
CA THR A 177 -0.12 8.04 -15.59
C THR A 177 0.19 6.95 -14.57
#